data_AF-A0A2N2P649-F1
#
_entry.id   AF-A0A2N2P649-F1
#
_cell.length_a   1.000
_cell.length_b   1.000
_cell.length_c   1.000
_cell.angle_alpha   90.00
_cell.angle_beta   90.00
_cell.angle_gamma   90.00
#
_symmetry.space_group_name_H-M   'P 1'
#
loop_
_entity.id
_entity.type
_entity.pdbx_description
1 polymer ?
#
loop_
_entity_poly.entity_id
_entity_poly.type
_entity_poly.pdbx_seq_one_letter_code
_entity_poly.pdbx_strand_id
1 'polypeptide(L)' 'MDEANVGRFSELLRELSEDIQFIVITHNRNTVQVADVIYGITMGRDSASQMISLRLDEVSEEMVR' A
#
# COMPACT_ATOMS: atom_id res chain seq x y z
N MET A 1 6.35 -12.56 -6.01
CA MET A 1 5.30 -12.72 -7.03
C MET A 1 5.82 -12.09 -8.30
N ASP A 2 5.68 -12.77 -9.43
CA ASP A 2 5.90 -12.14 -10.73
C ASP A 2 4.81 -11.09 -11.00
N GLU A 3 5.05 -10.20 -11.96
CA GLU A 3 4.20 -9.05 -12.25
C GLU A 3 2.76 -9.45 -12.62
N ALA A 4 2.60 -10.52 -13.40
CA ALA A 4 1.29 -11.06 -13.79
C ALA A 4 0.51 -11.62 -12.58
N ASN A 5 1.18 -12.23 -11.61
CA ASN A 5 0.55 -12.71 -10.38
C ASN A 5 0.18 -11.56 -9.43
N VAL A 6 0.97 -10.48 -9.38
CA VAL A 6 0.63 -9.31 -8.57
C VAL A 6 -0.61 -8.60 -9.12
N GLY A 7 -0.73 -8.48 -10.45
CA GLY A 7 -1.92 -7.89 -11.08
C GLY A 7 -3.20 -8.64 -10.71
N ARG A 8 -3.24 -9.96 -10.96
CA ARG A 8 -4.40 -10.80 -10.63
C ARG A 8 -4.76 -10.79 -9.15
N PHE A 9 -3.74 -10.79 -8.28
CA PHE A 9 -3.96 -10.70 -6.84
C PHE A 9 -4.57 -9.35 -6.42
N SER A 10 -4.10 -8.26 -7.05
CA SER A 10 -4.57 -6.91 -6.78
C SER A 10 -6.01 -6.70 -7.24
N GLU A 11 -6.36 -7.20 -8.42
CA GLU A 11 -7.73 -7.17 -8.95
C GLU A 11 -8.70 -7.92 -8.03
N LEU A 12 -8.33 -9.14 -7.64
CA LEU A 12 -9.15 -9.93 -6.71
C LEU A 12 -9.34 -9.23 -5.36
N LEU A 13 -8.27 -8.69 -4.78
CA LEU A 13 -8.37 -7.94 -3.53
C LEU A 13 -9.28 -6.72 -3.65
N ARG A 14 -9.24 -6.04 -4.80
CA ARG A 14 -10.07 -4.87 -5.05
C ARG A 14 -11.56 -5.24 -5.13
N GLU A 15 -11.91 -6.29 -5.86
CA GLU A 15 -13.30 -6.78 -5.93
C GLU A 15 -13.82 -7.17 -4.53
N LEU A 16 -13.03 -7.93 -3.76
CA LEU A 16 -13.44 -8.33 -2.42
C LEU A 16 -13.49 -7.15 -1.43
N SER A 17 -12.72 -6.08 -1.70
CA SER A 17 -12.64 -4.93 -0.80
C SER A 17 -13.93 -4.10 -0.73
N GLU A 18 -14.84 -4.28 -1.69
CA GLU A 18 -16.16 -3.64 -1.68
C GLU A 18 -16.99 -4.04 -0.45
N ASP A 19 -16.83 -5.29 0.00
CA ASP A 19 -17.57 -5.85 1.14
C ASP A 19 -16.68 -6.07 2.39
N ILE A 20 -15.35 -6.19 2.22
CA ILE A 20 -14.42 -6.62 3.27
C ILE A 20 -13.23 -5.67 3.37
N GLN A 21 -12.92 -5.19 4.58
CA GLN A 21 -11.70 -4.41 4.78
C GLN A 21 -10.47 -5.33 4.81
N PHE A 22 -9.54 -5.12 3.87
CA PHE A 22 -8.26 -5.83 3.84
C PHE A 22 -7.13 -5.02 4.47
N ILE A 23 -6.27 -5.71 5.22
CA ILE A 23 -4.97 -5.19 5.68
C ILE A 23 -3.89 -6.06 5.04
N VAL A 24 -3.09 -5.47 4.17
CA VAL A 24 -2.04 -6.18 3.43
C VAL A 24 -0.67 -5.66 3.87
N ILE A 25 0.20 -6.56 4.33
CA ILE A 25 1.58 -6.26 4.66
C ILE A 25 2.46 -6.72 3.50
N THR A 26 3.04 -5.77 2.76
CA THR A 26 3.84 -6.06 1.57
C THR A 26 4.97 -5.06 1.38
N HIS A 27 6.06 -5.51 0.77
CA HIS A 27 7.15 -4.66 0.26
C HIS A 27 7.13 -4.58 -1.27
N ASN A 28 6.14 -5.19 -1.93
CA ASN A 28 6.02 -5.21 -3.39
C ASN A 28 5.41 -3.89 -3.88
N ARG A 29 6.17 -3.13 -4.68
CA ARG A 29 5.75 -1.81 -5.17
C ARG A 29 4.44 -1.86 -5.97
N ASN A 30 4.25 -2.88 -6.81
CA ASN A 30 3.05 -3.01 -7.63
C ASN A 30 1.80 -3.25 -6.76
N THR A 31 1.93 -4.02 -5.67
CA THR A 31 0.85 -4.18 -4.67
C THR A 31 0.59 -2.90 -3.87
N VAL A 32 1.64 -2.12 -3.57
CA VAL A 32 1.50 -0.84 -2.86
C VAL A 32 0.78 0.21 -3.72
N GLN A 33 1.05 0.23 -5.03
CA GLN A 33 0.47 1.21 -5.97
C GLN A 33 -1.04 1.07 -6.17
N VAL A 34 -1.62 -0.09 -5.88
CA VAL A 34 -3.06 -0.36 -6.04
C VAL A 34 -3.85 -0.16 -4.75
N ALA A 35 -3.19 0.11 -3.62
CA ALA A 35 -3.84 0.31 -2.33
C ALA A 35 -4.49 1.70 -2.24
N ASP A 36 -5.56 1.84 -1.47
CA ASP A 36 -6.16 3.16 -1.23
C ASP A 36 -5.34 3.98 -0.21
N VAL A 37 -4.84 3.30 0.83
CA VAL A 37 -4.06 3.89 1.92
C VAL A 37 -2.82 3.07 2.19
N ILE A 38 -1.68 3.73 2.33
CA ILE A 38 -0.40 3.12 2.69
C ILE A 38 -0.01 3.56 4.09
N TYR A 39 0.29 2.58 4.95
CA TYR A 39 0.94 2.80 6.23
C TYR A 39 2.41 2.39 6.13
N GLY A 40 3.29 3.38 5.95
CA GLY A 40 4.73 3.20 5.95
C GLY A 40 5.24 3.02 7.38
N ILE A 41 5.85 1.87 7.67
CA ILE A 41 6.49 1.60 8.96
C ILE A 41 7.99 1.78 8.83
N THR A 42 8.58 2.59 9.70
CA THR A 42 10.03 2.80 9.78
C THR A 42 10.52 2.48 11.20
N MET A 43 11.79 2.12 11.33
CA MET A 43 12.40 1.86 12.64
C MET A 43 13.10 3.14 13.13
N GLY A 44 12.66 3.65 14.27
CA GLY A 44 13.28 4.77 14.97
C GLY A 44 14.62 4.40 15.63
N ARG A 45 15.36 5.41 16.06
CA ARG A 45 16.67 5.23 16.73
C ARG A 45 16.58 4.51 18.08
N ASP A 46 15.41 4.53 18.70
CA ASP A 46 15.06 3.90 19.97
C ASP A 46 14.54 2.47 19.81
N SER A 47 14.68 1.87 18.62
CA SER A 47 14.09 0.57 18.26
C SER A 47 12.55 0.52 18.33
N ALA A 48 11.89 1.67 18.47
CA ALA A 48 10.45 1.78 18.35
C ALA A 48 10.06 2.01 16.89
N SER A 49 8.99 1.36 16.43
CA SER A 49 8.45 1.60 15.09
C SER A 49 7.72 2.94 15.04
N GLN A 50 7.97 3.71 13.97
CA GLN A 50 7.23 4.91 13.64
C GLN A 50 6.36 4.66 12.41
N MET A 51 5.17 5.26 12.36
CA MET A 51 4.19 5.08 11.30
C MET A 51 3.99 6.40 10.54
N ILE A 52 3.94 6.30 9.22
CA ILE A 52 3.52 7.39 8.32
C ILE A 52 2.32 6.88 7.52
N SER A 53 1.24 7.65 7.45
CA SER A 53 0.07 7.34 6.63
C SER A 53 0.05 8.19 5.36
N LEU A 54 -0.18 7.55 4.22
CA LEU A 54 -0.33 8.20 2.92
C LEU A 54 -1.64 7.73 2.30
N ARG A 55 -2.48 8.68 1.89
CA ARG A 55 -3.68 8.45 1.09
C ARG A 55 -3.34 8.70 -0.37
N LEU A 56 -3.39 7.67 -1.21
CA LEU A 56 -2.87 7.74 -2.58
C LEU A 56 -3.73 8.64 -3.49
N ASP A 57 -4.99 8.87 -3.14
CA ASP A 57 -5.90 9.82 -3.76
C ASP A 57 -5.57 11.30 -3.44
N GLU A 58 -4.83 11.55 -2.36
CA GLU A 58 -4.42 12.90 -1.92
C GLU A 58 -3.00 13.28 -2.38
N VAL A 59 -2.23 12.34 -2.94
CA VAL A 59 -0.90 12.60 -3.48
C VAL A 59 -1.03 13.25 -4.85
N SER A 60 -1.19 14.58 -4.89
CA SER A 60 -1.09 15.35 -6.13
C SER A 60 0.35 15.33 -6.68
N GLU A 61 0.51 15.47 -8.00
CA GLU A 61 1.81 15.51 -8.71
C GLU A 61 2.80 16.56 -8.15
N GLU A 62 2.33 17.47 -7.29
CA GLU A 62 3.11 18.53 -6.66
C GLU A 62 4.12 18.02 -5.62
N MET A 63 3.92 16.82 -5.04
CA MET A 63 4.82 16.23 -4.03
C MET A 63 5.95 15.37 -4.62
N VAL A 64 5.93 15.10 -5.93
CA VAL A 64 6.92 14.23 -6.62
C VAL A 64 8.06 15.04 -7.27
N ARG A 65 8.04 16.37 -7.13
CA ARG A 65 9.04 17.27 -7.74
C ARG A 65 10.22 17.59 -6.83
#